data_AF-A0A7C2AQ18-F1
#
_entry.id   AF-A0A7C2AQ18-F1
#
_cell.length_a   1.000
_cell.length_b   1.000
_cell.length_c   1.000
_cell.angle_alpha   90.00
_cell.angle_beta   90.00
_cell.angle_gamma   90.00
#
_symmetry.space_group_name_H-M   'P 1'
#
loop_
_entity.id
_entity.type
_entity.pdbx_description
1 polymer ?
#
loop_
_entity_poly.entity_id
_entity_poly.type
_entity_poly.pdbx_seq_one_letter_code
_entity_poly.pdbx_strand_id
1 'polypeptide(L)'
;MILAATGVFAAGGAIDGVVEKQPLNIAAIVMFFLFVAATLGITYWAAQRTKTAKDFYTAGGGITGLQNGLAISGDYMSAASFLGISALVYKSGYDGLIYSIGFLVGWPVILFLIAERLRNLGKYTFADVASYRLAQTPIRTL
;
A
#
# COMPACT_ATOMS: atom_id res chain seq x y z
N MET A 1 9.99 -34.72 24.01
CA MET A 1 10.20 -34.22 22.62
C MET A 1 9.47 -35.11 21.60
N ILE A 2 8.16 -35.40 21.74
CA ILE A 2 7.38 -36.15 20.72
C ILE A 2 5.87 -35.80 20.79
N LEU A 3 5.49 -34.52 20.85
CA LEU A 3 4.07 -34.12 20.87
C LEU A 3 3.72 -32.93 19.95
N ALA A 4 4.70 -32.34 19.24
CA ALA A 4 4.49 -31.16 18.41
C ALA A 4 4.29 -31.46 16.90
N ALA A 5 4.40 -32.72 16.46
CA ALA A 5 4.40 -33.07 15.04
C ALA A 5 3.01 -33.39 14.45
N THR A 6 1.97 -33.52 15.27
CA THR A 6 0.63 -33.94 14.81
C THR A 6 -0.26 -32.77 14.34
N GLY A 7 0.10 -31.52 14.63
CA GLY A 7 -0.69 -30.35 14.24
C GLY A 7 -0.49 -29.88 12.79
N VAL A 8 0.66 -30.18 12.17
CA VAL A 8 1.02 -29.67 10.85
C VAL A 8 0.33 -30.46 9.71
N PHE A 9 -0.06 -31.72 9.96
CA PHE A 9 -0.72 -32.56 8.96
C PHE A 9 -2.25 -32.39 8.89
N ALA A 10 -2.88 -31.70 9.84
CA ALA A 10 -4.33 -31.49 9.85
C ALA A 10 -4.82 -30.41 8.86
N ALA A 11 -3.92 -29.58 8.32
CA ALA A 11 -4.26 -28.53 7.35
C ALA A 11 -4.25 -29.00 5.88
N GLY A 12 -3.83 -30.25 5.59
CA GLY A 12 -3.83 -30.81 4.23
C GLY A 12 -5.23 -31.02 3.66
N GLY A 13 -6.23 -31.29 4.51
CA GLY A 13 -7.60 -31.59 4.06
C GLY A 13 -8.37 -30.41 3.46
N ALA A 14 -7.86 -29.17 3.55
CA ALA A 14 -8.53 -27.99 2.99
C ALA A 14 -8.28 -27.79 1.48
N ILE A 15 -7.25 -28.44 0.94
CA ILE A 15 -6.82 -28.33 -0.47
C ILE A 15 -7.09 -29.62 -1.26
N ASP A 16 -7.35 -30.73 -0.57
CA ASP A 16 -7.64 -32.06 -1.13
C ASP A 16 -9.14 -32.28 -1.47
N GLY A 17 -9.99 -31.27 -1.26
CA GLY A 17 -11.42 -31.33 -1.58
C GLY A 17 -11.70 -31.10 -3.06
N VAL A 18 -12.72 -31.78 -3.61
CA VAL A 18 -13.25 -31.50 -4.95
C VAL A 18 -13.59 -30.01 -5.03
N VAL A 19 -12.91 -29.28 -5.92
CA VAL A 19 -13.17 -27.86 -6.14
C VAL A 19 -14.57 -27.71 -6.72
N GLU A 20 -15.56 -27.51 -5.86
CA GLU A 20 -16.90 -27.16 -6.30
C GLU A 20 -16.83 -25.81 -7.03
N LYS A 21 -17.20 -25.81 -8.32
CA LYS A 21 -17.34 -24.56 -9.06
C LYS A 21 -18.45 -23.74 -8.41
N GLN A 22 -18.05 -22.74 -7.63
CA GLN A 22 -18.99 -21.75 -7.12
C GLN A 22 -19.75 -21.10 -8.28
N PRO A 23 -21.08 -20.93 -8.15
CA PRO A 23 -21.87 -20.25 -9.17
C PRO A 23 -21.38 -18.80 -9.33
N LEU A 24 -21.50 -18.27 -10.56
CA LEU A 24 -21.06 -16.91 -10.88
C LEU A 24 -21.74 -15.90 -9.95
N ASN A 25 -20.95 -15.19 -9.14
CA ASN A 25 -21.44 -14.13 -8.28
C ASN A 25 -21.57 -12.84 -9.09
N ILE A 26 -22.70 -12.69 -9.77
CA ILE A 26 -22.99 -11.53 -10.62
C ILE A 26 -22.93 -10.22 -9.81
N ALA A 27 -23.37 -10.23 -8.54
CA ALA A 27 -23.33 -9.04 -7.69
C ALA A 27 -21.89 -8.57 -7.43
N ALA A 28 -20.97 -9.49 -7.12
CA ALA A 28 -19.56 -9.16 -6.93
C ALA A 28 -18.91 -8.61 -8.21
N ILE A 29 -19.23 -9.20 -9.37
CA ILE A 29 -18.73 -8.76 -10.68
C ILE A 29 -19.21 -7.32 -10.96
N VAL A 30 -20.49 -7.04 -10.75
CA VAL A 30 -21.07 -5.70 -10.96
C VAL A 30 -20.43 -4.67 -10.02
N MET A 31 -20.27 -5.00 -8.74
CA MET A 31 -19.62 -4.10 -7.78
C MET A 31 -18.16 -3.82 -8.15
N PHE A 32 -17.42 -4.83 -8.61
CA PHE A 32 -16.05 -4.67 -9.09
C PHE A 32 -15.97 -3.67 -10.24
N PHE A 33 -16.78 -3.86 -11.29
CA PHE A 33 -16.76 -2.96 -12.44
C PHE A 33 -17.25 -1.55 -12.09
N LEU A 34 -18.25 -1.41 -11.22
CA LEU A 34 -18.67 -0.10 -10.71
C LEU A 34 -17.55 0.62 -9.97
N PHE A 35 -16.85 -0.09 -9.09
CA PHE A 35 -15.71 0.48 -8.35
C PHE A 35 -14.57 0.90 -9.29
N VAL A 36 -14.20 0.06 -10.25
CA VAL A 36 -13.17 0.37 -11.25
C VAL A 36 -13.58 1.56 -12.13
N ALA A 37 -14.82 1.59 -12.62
CA ALA A 37 -15.30 2.70 -13.44
C ALA A 37 -15.34 4.02 -12.64
N ALA A 38 -15.77 3.98 -11.38
CA ALA A 38 -15.80 5.16 -10.51
C ALA A 38 -14.40 5.70 -10.24
N THR A 39 -13.46 4.82 -9.86
CA THR A 39 -12.06 5.21 -9.60
C THR A 39 -11.40 5.80 -10.85
N LEU A 40 -11.50 5.13 -12.00
CA LEU A 40 -10.97 5.66 -13.27
C LEU A 40 -11.63 6.98 -13.68
N GLY A 41 -12.94 7.12 -13.48
CA GLY A 41 -13.67 8.36 -13.76
C GLY A 41 -13.17 9.53 -12.93
N ILE A 42 -12.95 9.32 -11.62
CA ILE A 42 -12.38 10.33 -10.71
C ILE A 42 -10.95 10.67 -11.13
N THR A 43 -10.11 9.66 -11.41
CA THR A 43 -8.72 9.87 -11.83
C THR A 43 -8.63 10.63 -13.15
N TYR A 44 -9.46 10.28 -14.13
CA TYR A 44 -9.50 10.98 -15.42
C TYR A 44 -9.93 12.44 -15.25
N TRP A 45 -11.00 12.68 -14.48
CA TRP A 45 -11.46 14.04 -14.17
C TRP A 45 -10.38 14.87 -13.45
N ALA A 46 -9.66 14.28 -12.51
CA ALA A 46 -8.56 14.93 -11.81
C ALA A 46 -7.39 15.21 -12.76
N ALA A 47 -7.02 14.26 -13.63
CA ALA A 47 -5.94 14.41 -14.60
C ALA A 47 -6.17 15.56 -15.58
N GLN A 48 -7.42 15.79 -16.01
CA GLN A 48 -7.78 16.91 -16.89
C GLN A 48 -7.59 18.30 -16.24
N ARG A 49 -7.53 18.36 -14.90
CA ARG A 49 -7.34 19.61 -14.14
C ARG A 49 -5.88 19.92 -13.85
N THR A 50 -4.99 18.96 -14.02
CA THR A 50 -3.55 19.08 -13.72
C THR A 50 -2.80 19.62 -14.93
N LYS A 51 -2.26 20.85 -14.84
CA LYS A 51 -1.59 21.51 -15.98
C LYS A 51 -0.11 21.75 -15.78
N THR A 52 0.37 21.82 -14.53
CA THR A 52 1.78 22.06 -14.21
C THR A 52 2.37 20.97 -13.32
N ALA A 53 3.69 20.86 -13.27
CA ALA A 53 4.38 19.93 -12.37
C ALA A 53 4.05 20.20 -10.89
N LYS A 54 3.85 21.47 -10.51
CA LYS A 54 3.45 21.84 -9.15
C LYS A 54 2.04 21.33 -8.84
N ASP A 55 1.13 21.41 -9.80
CA ASP A 55 -0.22 20.84 -9.68
C ASP A 55 -0.18 19.31 -9.59
N PHE A 56 0.73 18.67 -10.34
CA PHE A 56 0.87 17.21 -10.32
C PHE A 56 1.46 16.69 -9.01
N TYR A 57 2.53 17.31 -8.50
CA TYR A 57 3.25 16.79 -7.32
C TYR A 57 2.74 17.33 -5.99
N THR A 58 2.14 18.52 -5.96
CA THR A 58 1.70 19.15 -4.70
C THR A 58 0.26 19.66 -4.75
N ALA A 59 -0.48 19.40 -5.84
CA ALA A 59 -1.82 19.93 -6.07
C ALA A 59 -1.89 21.45 -5.82
N GLY A 60 -0.84 22.16 -6.21
CA GLY A 60 -0.71 23.61 -6.02
C GLY A 60 -0.54 24.07 -4.57
N GLY A 61 -0.43 23.15 -3.60
CA GLY A 61 -0.42 23.43 -2.16
C GLY A 61 -1.81 23.54 -1.54
N GLY A 62 -2.88 23.17 -2.25
CA GLY A 62 -4.27 23.33 -1.81
C GLY A 62 -4.84 22.18 -0.97
N ILE A 63 -4.06 21.15 -0.65
CA ILE A 63 -4.55 19.97 0.11
C ILE A 63 -4.50 20.25 1.62
N THR A 64 -5.63 20.08 2.29
CA THR A 64 -5.70 20.20 3.76
C THR A 64 -4.99 19.04 4.46
N GLY A 65 -4.56 19.25 5.71
CA GLY A 65 -3.86 18.21 6.48
C GLY A 65 -4.66 16.89 6.62
N LEU A 66 -5.98 16.98 6.77
CA LEU A 66 -6.85 15.79 6.84
C LEU A 66 -6.96 15.05 5.50
N GLN A 67 -7.09 15.78 4.38
CA GLN A 67 -7.13 15.16 3.06
C GLN A 67 -5.80 14.46 2.74
N ASN A 68 -4.68 15.09 3.06
CA ASN A 68 -3.36 14.50 2.89
C ASN A 68 -3.17 13.28 3.79
N GLY A 69 -3.61 13.37 5.05
CA GLY A 69 -3.57 12.25 5.99
C GLY A 69 -4.38 11.05 5.50
N LEU A 70 -5.61 11.29 5.04
CA LEU A 70 -6.47 10.24 4.50
C LEU A 70 -5.88 9.59 3.24
N ALA A 71 -5.31 10.39 2.33
CA ALA A 71 -4.66 9.87 1.13
C ALA A 71 -3.48 8.95 1.48
N ILE A 72 -2.59 9.40 2.37
CA ILE A 72 -1.43 8.61 2.82
C ILE A 72 -1.89 7.34 3.54
N SER A 73 -2.90 7.42 4.39
CA SER A 73 -3.47 6.24 5.05
C SER A 73 -4.05 5.24 4.04
N GLY A 74 -4.69 5.72 2.97
CA GLY A 74 -5.19 4.88 1.87
C GLY A 74 -4.07 4.13 1.15
N ASP A 75 -2.99 4.83 0.78
CA ASP A 75 -1.81 4.21 0.15
C ASP A 75 -1.12 3.20 1.07
N TYR A 76 -1.15 3.46 2.38
CA TYR A 76 -0.64 2.55 3.38
C TYR A 76 -1.45 1.24 3.48
N MET A 77 -2.77 1.33 3.27
CA MET A 77 -3.73 0.22 3.27
C MET A 77 -3.85 -0.44 1.90
N SER A 78 -2.73 -0.87 1.33
CA SER A 78 -2.74 -1.62 0.06
C SER A 78 -3.24 -3.07 0.24
N ALA A 79 -3.67 -3.71 -0.86
CA ALA A 79 -4.01 -5.13 -0.88
C ALA A 79 -2.84 -6.04 -0.43
N ALA A 80 -1.61 -5.61 -0.68
CA ALA A 80 -0.41 -6.30 -0.22
C ALA A 80 -0.29 -6.24 1.31
N SER A 81 -0.61 -5.10 1.93
CA SER A 81 -0.65 -4.96 3.39
C SER A 81 -1.71 -5.89 4.00
N PHE A 82 -2.91 -5.93 3.41
CA PHE A 82 -4.00 -6.79 3.88
C PHE A 82 -3.67 -8.29 3.73
N LEU A 83 -3.43 -8.75 2.50
CA LEU A 83 -3.15 -10.16 2.22
C LEU A 83 -1.83 -10.62 2.82
N GLY A 84 -0.81 -9.77 2.85
CA GLY A 84 0.51 -10.09 3.38
C GLY A 84 0.47 -10.36 4.89
N ILE A 85 -0.18 -9.48 5.66
CA ILE A 85 -0.35 -9.69 7.10
C ILE A 85 -1.26 -10.89 7.38
N SER A 86 -2.39 -11.01 6.67
CA SER A 86 -3.29 -12.17 6.84
C SER A 86 -2.58 -13.49 6.56
N ALA A 87 -1.75 -13.56 5.50
CA ALA A 87 -0.96 -14.74 5.18
C ALA A 87 0.13 -15.03 6.24
N LEU A 88 0.77 -13.99 6.75
CA LEU A 88 1.78 -14.12 7.81
C LEU A 88 1.15 -14.64 9.11
N VAL A 89 -0.01 -14.14 9.50
CA VAL A 89 -0.76 -14.62 10.67
C VAL A 89 -1.27 -16.04 10.45
N TYR A 90 -1.76 -16.36 9.25
CA TYR A 90 -2.16 -17.73 8.90
C TYR A 90 -1.00 -18.73 9.10
N LYS A 91 0.23 -18.33 8.75
CA LYS A 91 1.42 -19.19 8.87
C LYS A 91 2.02 -19.23 10.27
N SER A 92 2.18 -18.07 10.91
CA SER A 92 2.95 -17.90 12.15
C SER A 92 2.08 -17.73 13.40
N GLY A 93 0.74 -17.78 13.25
CA GLY A 93 -0.19 -17.58 14.34
C GLY A 93 -0.10 -16.18 14.97
N TYR A 94 -0.28 -16.11 16.28
CA TYR A 94 -0.29 -14.86 17.04
C TYR A 94 1.02 -14.07 16.91
N ASP A 95 2.16 -14.75 16.79
CA ASP A 95 3.47 -14.11 16.65
C ASP A 95 3.59 -13.30 15.33
N GLY A 96 2.78 -13.64 14.31
CA GLY A 96 2.66 -12.86 13.08
C GLY A 96 2.10 -11.45 13.30
N LEU A 97 1.31 -11.22 14.36
CA LEU A 97 0.75 -9.91 14.69
C LEU A 97 1.81 -8.91 15.15
N ILE A 98 2.93 -9.38 15.72
CA ILE A 98 4.04 -8.51 16.13
C ILE A 98 4.60 -7.74 14.93
N TYR A 99 4.70 -8.40 13.77
CA TYR A 99 5.10 -7.75 12.52
C TYR A 99 4.09 -6.71 12.02
N SER A 100 2.81 -6.92 12.30
CA SER A 100 1.74 -5.96 11.96
C SER A 100 1.87 -4.67 12.77
N ILE A 101 2.22 -4.79 14.05
CA ILE A 101 2.47 -3.65 14.94
C ILE A 101 3.69 -2.87 14.45
N GLY A 102 4.79 -3.58 14.13
CA GLY A 102 5.99 -2.96 13.60
C GLY A 102 5.75 -2.19 12.31
N PHE A 103 4.96 -2.78 11.39
CA PHE A 103 4.48 -2.10 10.20
C PHE A 103 3.71 -0.84 10.62
N LEU A 104 2.57 -0.97 11.30
CA LEU A 104 1.69 0.14 11.70
C LEU A 104 2.42 1.30 12.40
N VAL A 105 3.29 1.01 13.37
CA VAL A 105 4.01 2.01 14.17
C VAL A 105 5.15 2.65 13.39
N GLY A 106 5.73 1.96 12.41
CA GLY A 106 6.79 2.52 11.55
C GLY A 106 6.31 3.72 10.73
N TRP A 107 5.04 3.75 10.33
CA TRP A 107 4.49 4.82 9.49
C TRP A 107 4.53 6.22 10.16
N PRO A 108 3.97 6.43 11.37
CA PRO A 108 4.08 7.71 12.06
C PRO A 108 5.52 8.11 12.37
N VAL A 109 6.38 7.14 12.72
CA VAL A 109 7.79 7.40 13.02
C VAL A 109 8.50 8.01 11.80
N ILE A 110 8.31 7.44 10.62
CA ILE A 110 8.87 7.98 9.38
C ILE A 110 8.24 9.34 9.04
N LEU A 111 6.92 9.47 9.18
CA LEU A 111 6.23 10.74 8.91
C LEU A 111 6.75 11.88 9.81
N PHE A 112 6.91 11.65 11.10
CA PHE A 112 7.35 12.70 12.02
C PHE A 112 8.86 13.00 11.91
N LEU A 113 9.71 11.99 11.70
CA LEU A 113 11.17 12.18 11.68
C LEU A 113 11.72 12.59 10.32
N ILE A 114 11.14 12.09 9.22
CA ILE A 114 11.72 12.23 7.87
C ILE A 114 10.92 13.22 7.01
N ALA A 115 9.60 13.26 7.13
CA ALA A 115 8.77 14.04 6.19
C ALA A 115 9.07 15.54 6.23
N GLU A 116 9.33 16.12 7.42
CA GLU A 116 9.66 17.55 7.54
C GLU A 116 10.98 17.88 6.83
N ARG A 117 12.01 17.05 7.00
CA ARG A 117 13.31 17.24 6.34
C ARG A 117 13.16 17.18 4.82
N LEU A 118 12.39 16.21 4.32
CA LEU A 118 12.12 16.07 2.88
C LEU A 118 11.32 17.25 2.34
N ARG A 119 10.32 17.73 3.08
CA ARG A 119 9.52 18.91 2.71
C ARG A 119 10.39 20.17 2.59
N ASN A 120 11.35 20.35 3.50
CA ASN A 120 12.22 21.53 3.52
C ASN A 120 13.27 21.54 2.39
N LEU A 121 13.55 20.39 1.75
CA LEU A 121 14.46 20.29 0.59
C LEU A 121 13.84 20.83 -0.72
N GLY A 122 12.52 20.98 -0.79
CA GLY A 122 11.84 21.57 -1.95
C GLY A 122 11.97 20.79 -3.26
N LYS A 123 12.33 19.51 -3.20
CA LYS A 123 12.41 18.60 -4.35
C LYS A 123 11.16 17.70 -4.40
N TYR A 124 10.71 17.36 -5.61
CA TYR A 124 9.47 16.61 -5.81
C TYR A 124 9.66 15.10 -5.86
N THR A 125 10.85 14.60 -6.19
CA THR A 125 11.13 13.17 -6.30
C THR A 125 12.17 12.70 -5.28
N PHE A 126 12.08 11.44 -4.87
CA PHE A 126 13.09 10.84 -3.99
C PHE A 126 14.48 10.79 -4.66
N ALA A 127 14.52 10.53 -5.96
CA ALA A 127 15.75 10.54 -6.75
C ALA A 127 16.44 11.92 -6.71
N ASP A 128 15.67 13.01 -6.81
CA ASP A 128 16.22 14.37 -6.69
C ASP A 128 16.81 14.62 -5.29
N VAL A 129 16.14 14.15 -4.24
CA VAL A 129 16.64 14.26 -2.86
C VAL A 129 17.90 13.43 -2.64
N ALA A 130 17.94 12.21 -3.17
CA ALA A 130 19.11 11.35 -3.10
C ALA A 130 20.30 11.95 -3.87
N SER A 131 20.03 12.50 -5.07
CA SER A 131 21.04 13.16 -5.91
C SER A 131 21.59 14.47 -5.31
N TYR A 132 20.83 15.09 -4.40
CA TYR A 132 21.30 16.24 -3.63
C TYR A 132 22.40 15.84 -2.64
N ARG A 133 22.42 14.58 -2.19
CA ARG A 133 23.45 14.04 -1.29
C ARG A 133 24.54 13.24 -1.99
N LEU A 134 24.22 12.54 -3.08
CA LEU A 134 25.16 11.77 -3.91
C LEU A 134 25.21 12.41 -5.29
N ALA A 135 26.38 12.91 -5.72
CA ALA A 135 26.61 13.68 -6.94
C ALA A 135 25.68 13.35 -8.14
N GLN A 136 25.17 14.39 -8.82
CA GLN A 136 24.10 14.31 -9.84
C GLN A 136 24.41 13.48 -11.10
N THR A 137 25.68 13.16 -11.37
CA THR A 137 26.13 12.64 -12.67
C THR A 137 25.83 11.15 -12.94
N PRO A 138 25.87 10.20 -11.98
CA PRO A 138 25.63 8.78 -12.27
C PRO A 138 24.15 8.36 -12.29
N ILE A 139 23.24 9.18 -11.75
CA ILE A 139 21.82 8.77 -11.55
C ILE A 139 20.96 9.02 -12.79
N ARG A 140 21.42 9.86 -13.73
CA ARG A 140 20.66 10.20 -14.96
C ARG A 140 20.84 9.20 -16.11
N THR A 141 21.65 8.16 -15.94
CA THR A 141 22.02 7.22 -17.02
C THR A 141 21.61 5.76 -16.73
N LEU A 142 20.78 5.50 -15.72
CA LEU A 142 20.22 4.17 -15.42
C LEU A 142 18.72 4.12 -15.67
#